data_AF-A0A970F9Z6-F1
#
_entry.id   AF-A0A970F9Z6-F1
#
_cell.length_a   1.000
_cell.length_b   1.000
_cell.length_c   1.000
_cell.angle_alpha   90.00
_cell.angle_beta   90.00
_cell.angle_gamma   90.00
#
_symmetry.space_group_name_H-M   'P 1'
#
loop_
_entity.id
_entity.type
_entity.pdbx_description
1 polymer ?
#
loop_
_entity_poly.entity_id
_entity_poly.type
_entity_poly.pdbx_seq_one_letter_code
_entity_poly.pdbx_strand_id
1 'polypeptide(L)'
;SGQFEGTRNRMSKRGSPVLRHSLWLAAVSARRFNPEFKEYYDIMRAQGKHPNVVTGAIARKLAHLLFALWTDNRSTVQTPVHISICCFIL
;
A
#
# COMPACT_ATOMS: atom_id res chain seq x y z
N SER A 1 -11.21 -3.17 -23.19
CA SER A 1 -12.06 -2.14 -22.56
C SER A 1 -11.63 -2.02 -21.10
N GLY A 2 -10.93 -0.96 -20.67
CA GLY A 2 -10.41 -0.99 -19.29
C GLY A 2 -9.69 0.24 -18.77
N GLN A 3 -9.96 1.43 -19.30
CA GLN A 3 -9.58 2.67 -18.61
C GLN A 3 -10.64 2.96 -17.54
N PHE A 4 -10.70 2.14 -16.48
CA PHE A 4 -11.54 2.44 -15.32
C PHE A 4 -10.82 3.46 -14.44
N GLU A 5 -10.99 4.74 -14.79
CA GLU A 5 -10.68 5.86 -13.92
C GLU A 5 -11.67 5.84 -12.76
N GLY A 6 -11.34 5.08 -11.72
CA GLY A 6 -12.15 4.97 -10.50
C GLY A 6 -12.11 6.28 -9.72
N THR A 7 -12.88 7.28 -10.16
CA THR A 7 -13.00 8.63 -9.59
C THR A 7 -13.33 8.62 -8.08
N ARG A 8 -13.79 7.49 -7.54
CA ARG A 8 -14.11 7.32 -6.11
C ARG A 8 -13.80 5.90 -5.59
N ASN A 9 -12.55 5.48 -5.62
CA ASN A 9 -12.15 4.21 -4.99
C ASN A 9 -12.10 4.36 -3.46
N ARG A 10 -13.17 3.93 -2.77
CA ARG A 10 -13.25 3.95 -1.30
C ARG A 10 -12.57 2.70 -0.75
N MET A 11 -11.80 2.86 0.32
CA MET A 11 -11.21 1.72 1.03
C MET A 11 -12.31 0.72 1.40
N SER A 12 -12.13 -0.55 1.00
CA SER A 12 -13.15 -1.57 1.19
C SER A 12 -13.45 -1.76 2.69
N LYS A 13 -14.74 -1.91 3.02
CA LYS A 13 -15.19 -2.14 4.41
C LYS A 13 -14.91 -3.57 4.90
N ARG A 14 -14.37 -4.43 4.05
CA ARG A 14 -14.07 -5.83 4.39
C ARG A 14 -12.91 -5.89 5.40
N GLY A 15 -12.98 -6.83 6.35
CA GLY A 15 -11.98 -7.04 7.41
C GLY A 15 -12.18 -6.19 8.67
N SER A 16 -11.31 -6.41 9.67
CA SER A 16 -11.37 -5.75 10.98
C SER A 16 -11.10 -4.24 10.87
N PRO A 17 -11.93 -3.38 11.51
CA PRO A 17 -11.71 -1.94 11.54
C PRO A 17 -10.40 -1.56 12.27
N VAL A 18 -10.02 -2.33 13.28
CA VAL A 18 -8.78 -2.11 14.04
C VAL A 18 -7.56 -2.33 13.15
N LEU A 19 -7.54 -3.44 12.41
CA LEU A 19 -6.43 -3.76 11.50
C LEU A 19 -6.23 -2.68 10.44
N ARG A 20 -7.32 -2.16 9.88
CA ARG A 20 -7.29 -1.06 8.91
C ARG A 20 -6.68 0.21 9.51
N HIS A 21 -7.03 0.53 10.74
CA HIS A 21 -6.48 1.69 11.45
C HIS A 21 -4.98 1.51 11.74
N SER A 22 -4.57 0.33 12.23
CA SER A 22 -3.17 0.01 12.48
C SER A 22 -2.32 0.08 11.21
N LEU A 23 -2.81 -0.47 10.09
CA LEU A 23 -2.14 -0.38 8.78
C LEU A 23 -2.03 1.06 8.29
N TRP A 24 -3.04 1.91 8.56
CA TRP A 24 -2.98 3.31 8.21
C TRP A 24 -1.88 4.04 8.99
N LEU A 25 -1.82 3.84 10.31
CA LEU A 25 -0.76 4.42 11.15
C LEU A 25 0.63 3.93 10.73
N ALA A 26 0.75 2.63 10.44
CA ALA A 26 1.99 2.03 9.93
C ALA A 26 2.39 2.62 8.57
N ALA A 27 1.44 2.90 7.67
CA ALA A 27 1.75 3.55 6.40
C ALA A 27 2.22 5.00 6.58
N VAL A 28 1.65 5.72 7.56
CA VAL A 28 2.04 7.09 7.89
C VAL A 28 3.46 7.15 8.46
N SER A 29 3.85 6.20 9.31
CA SER A 29 5.23 6.09 9.81
C SER A 29 6.18 5.59 8.72
N ALA A 30 5.79 4.59 7.94
CA ALA A 30 6.61 4.03 6.87
C ALA A 30 7.07 5.09 5.85
N ARG A 31 6.18 5.98 5.39
CA ARG A 31 6.59 7.05 4.45
C ARG A 31 7.55 8.10 5.06
N ARG A 32 7.63 8.19 6.39
CA ARG A 32 8.48 9.17 7.08
C ARG A 32 9.87 8.60 7.34
N PHE A 33 9.93 7.34 7.76
CA PHE A 33 11.18 6.72 8.22
C PHE A 33 11.88 5.87 7.15
N ASN A 34 11.14 5.30 6.20
CA ASN A 34 11.74 4.44 5.16
C ASN A 34 11.93 5.21 3.85
N PRO A 35 13.15 5.28 3.31
CA PRO A 35 13.44 6.04 2.09
C PRO A 35 12.73 5.48 0.85
N GLU A 36 12.58 4.15 0.71
CA GLU A 36 11.87 3.54 -0.43
C GLU A 36 10.39 3.96 -0.51
N PHE A 37 9.69 3.97 0.64
CA PHE A 37 8.30 4.38 0.69
C PHE A 37 8.14 5.90 0.53
N LYS A 38 9.15 6.68 0.91
CA LYS A 38 9.19 8.11 0.66
C LYS A 38 9.35 8.40 -0.83
N GLU A 39 10.26 7.73 -1.52
CA GLU A 39 10.44 7.88 -2.96
C GLU A 39 9.17 7.48 -3.73
N TYR A 40 8.57 6.34 -3.37
CA TYR A 40 7.28 5.94 -3.93
C TYR A 40 6.18 7.00 -3.71
N TYR A 41 6.16 7.60 -2.52
CA TYR A 41 5.22 8.67 -2.20
C TYR A 41 5.46 9.90 -3.07
N ASP A 42 6.71 10.33 -3.23
CA ASP A 42 7.10 11.50 -4.01
C ASP A 42 6.77 11.32 -5.51
N ILE A 43 7.03 10.14 -6.08
CA ILE A 43 6.64 9.80 -7.47
C ILE A 43 5.11 9.89 -7.64
N MET A 44 4.33 9.31 -6.73
CA MET A 44 2.87 9.35 -6.80
C MET A 44 2.32 10.77 -6.59
N ARG A 45 3.02 11.61 -5.81
CA ARG A 45 2.69 13.04 -5.66
C ARG A 45 3.01 13.84 -6.91
N ALA A 46 4.12 13.55 -7.59
CA ALA A 46 4.47 14.15 -8.88
C ALA A 46 3.44 13.81 -9.97
N GLN A 47 2.82 12.62 -9.90
CA GLN A 47 1.69 12.23 -10.76
C GLN A 47 0.35 12.94 -10.43
N GLY A 48 0.33 13.85 -9.45
CA GLY A 48 -0.86 14.62 -9.08
C GLY A 48 -1.89 13.86 -8.22
N LYS A 49 -1.53 12.69 -7.67
CA LYS A 49 -2.47 11.90 -6.85
C LYS A 49 -2.65 12.51 -5.47
N HIS A 50 -3.88 12.43 -4.95
CA HIS A 50 -4.20 12.93 -3.61
C HIS A 50 -3.40 12.16 -2.53
N PRO A 51 -2.80 12.83 -1.53
CA PRO A 51 -1.95 12.21 -0.51
C PRO A 51 -2.57 11.02 0.22
N ASN A 52 -3.89 11.04 0.46
CA ASN A 52 -4.59 9.94 1.11
C ASN A 52 -4.68 8.68 0.22
N VAL A 53 -4.76 8.85 -1.10
CA VAL A 53 -4.76 7.73 -2.06
C VAL A 53 -3.38 7.06 -2.06
N VAL A 54 -2.32 7.86 -2.06
CA VAL A 54 -0.94 7.36 -1.97
C VAL A 54 -0.69 6.63 -0.65
N THR A 55 -1.19 7.19 0.46
CA THR A 55 -1.10 6.54 1.79
C THR A 55 -1.84 5.20 1.80
N GLY A 56 -3.02 5.12 1.17
CA GLY A 56 -3.76 3.88 0.99
C GLY A 56 -3.00 2.85 0.13
N ALA A 57 -2.28 3.28 -0.90
CA ALA A 57 -1.45 2.40 -1.73
C ALA A 57 -0.27 1.81 -0.93
N ILE A 58 0.38 2.63 -0.09
CA ILE A 58 1.44 2.16 0.82
C ILE A 58 0.87 1.16 1.83
N ALA A 59 -0.29 1.46 2.44
CA ALA A 59 -0.95 0.54 3.37
C ALA A 59 -1.27 -0.82 2.72
N ARG A 60 -1.71 -0.83 1.45
CA ARG A 60 -1.93 -2.08 0.69
C ARG A 60 -0.63 -2.85 0.47
N LYS A 61 0.46 -2.17 0.09
CA LYS A 61 1.79 -2.81 -0.02
C LYS A 61 2.24 -3.44 1.30
N LEU A 62 2.05 -2.74 2.42
CA LEU A 62 2.37 -3.27 3.75
C LEU A 62 1.52 -4.50 4.10
N ALA A 63 0.22 -4.49 3.78
CA ALA A 63 -0.65 -5.64 4.03
C ALA A 63 -0.19 -6.89 3.25
N HIS A 64 0.19 -6.73 1.97
CA HIS A 64 0.75 -7.84 1.18
C HIS A 64 2.08 -8.34 1.74
N LEU A 65 2.95 -7.42 2.18
CA LEU A 65 4.21 -7.79 2.81
C LEU A 65 3.98 -8.61 4.09
N LEU A 66 3.08 -8.16 4.97
CA LEU A 66 2.72 -8.88 6.19
C LEU A 66 2.15 -10.27 5.89
N PHE A 67 1.28 -10.39 4.90
CA PHE A 67 0.71 -11.67 4.48
C PHE A 67 1.78 -12.62 3.94
N ALA A 68 2.67 -12.13 3.07
CA ALA A 68 3.77 -12.91 2.52
C ALA A 68 4.72 -13.41 3.62
N LEU A 69 5.10 -12.54 4.57
CA LEU A 69 5.94 -12.92 5.71
C LEU A 69 5.27 -14.01 6.57
N TRP A 70 3.97 -13.88 6.79
CA TRP A 70 3.21 -14.86 7.57
C TRP A 70 3.12 -16.21 6.87
N THR A 71 2.95 -16.24 5.55
CA THR A 71 2.88 -17.48 4.77
C THR A 71 4.25 -18.13 4.57
N ASP A 72 5.29 -17.34 4.31
CA ASP A 72 6.63 -17.86 4.00
C ASP A 72 7.46 -18.19 5.26
N ASN A 73 6.98 -17.84 6.46
CA ASN A 73 7.67 -18.02 7.75
C ASN A 73 9.11 -17.44 7.75
N ARG A 74 9.41 -16.53 6.83
CA ARG A 74 10.69 -15.85 6.70
C ARG A 74 10.69 -14.57 7.52
N SER A 75 11.68 -14.42 8.38
CA SER A 75 11.87 -13.26 9.26
C SER A 75 12.59 -12.07 8.58
N THR A 76 13.05 -12.23 7.35
CA THR A 76 13.82 -11.23 6.62
C THR A 76 12.94 -10.40 5.69
N VAL A 77 12.81 -9.11 5.98
CA VAL A 77 12.26 -8.10 5.06
C VAL A 77 13.21 -7.92 3.88
N GLN A 78 13.06 -8.75 2.85
CA GLN A 78 13.75 -8.54 1.57
C GLN A 78 12.89 -7.59 0.73
N THR A 79 13.20 -6.29 0.71
CA THR A 79 12.68 -5.39 -0.32
C THR A 79 13.47 -5.64 -1.60
N PRO A 80 12.88 -6.40 -2.54
CA PRO A 80 12.64 -5.79 -3.83
C PRO A 80 11.35 -6.36 -4.44
N VAL A 81 10.23 -5.67 -4.27
CA VAL A 81 8.97 -6.11 -4.89
C VAL A 81 8.52 -5.13 -5.96
N HIS A 82 9.14 -5.32 -7.13
CA HIS A 82 8.59 -5.04 -8.44
C HIS A 82 7.36 -5.96 -8.68
N ILE A 83 6.35 -5.89 -7.79
CA ILE A 83 5.07 -6.55 -7.99
C ILE A 83 4.36 -5.76 -9.07
N SER A 84 4.56 -6.25 -10.28
CA SER A 84 3.77 -5.97 -11.46
C SER A 84 2.29 -5.91 -11.07
N ILE A 85 1.68 -4.77 -11.38
CA ILE A 85 0.38 -4.26 -10.94
C ILE A 85 -0.83 -5.10 -11.44
N CYS A 86 -0.62 -6.35 -11.87
CA CYS A 86 -1.59 -7.10 -12.65
C CYS A 86 -2.66 -7.89 -11.89
N CYS A 87 -2.71 -7.93 -10.56
CA CYS A 87 -3.81 -8.65 -9.92
C CYS A 87 -4.16 -8.09 -8.55
N PHE A 88 -5.46 -8.08 -8.24
CA PHE A 88 -6.05 -7.76 -6.94
C PHE A 88 -6.22 -6.27 -6.57
N ILE A 89 -7.15 -5.60 -7.28
CA ILE A 89 -7.96 -4.54 -6.69
C ILE A 89 -9.31 -5.16 -6.29
N LEU A 90 -9.48 -5.34 -4.98
CA LEU A 90 -10.76 -5.31 -4.27
C LEU A 90 -10.75 -4.14 -3.27
#